data_AF-A0A534RPZ4-F1
#
_entry.id   AF-A0A534RPZ4-F1
#
_cell.length_a   1.000
_cell.length_b   1.000
_cell.length_c   1.000
_cell.angle_alpha   90.00
_cell.angle_beta   90.00
_cell.angle_gamma   90.00
#
_symmetry.space_group_name_H-M   'P 1'
#
loop_
_entity.id
_entity.type
_entity.pdbx_description
1 polymer ?
#
loop_
_entity_poly.entity_id
_entity_poly.type
_entity_poly.pdbx_seq_one_letter_code
_entity_poly.pdbx_strand_id
1 'polypeptide(L)' 'GGARDVGKVMGQVLPKFKGRADGKAINQIVREELQSS' A
#
# COMPACT_ATOMS: atom_id res chain seq x y z
N GLY A 1 -6.20 -10.08 7.88
CA GLY A 1 -5.61 -8.90 7.25
C GLY A 1 -6.41 -7.67 7.60
N GLY A 2 -5.83 -6.66 8.21
CA GLY A 2 -6.55 -5.44 8.62
C GLY A 2 -5.77 -4.16 8.37
N ALA A 3 -6.31 -3.01 8.78
CA ALA A 3 -5.68 -1.70 8.60
C ALA A 3 -4.23 -1.61 9.11
N ARG A 4 -3.84 -2.45 10.08
CA ARG A 4 -2.46 -2.62 10.55
C ARG A 4 -1.51 -3.17 9.47
N ASP A 5 -1.96 -4.15 8.68
CA ASP A 5 -1.16 -4.74 7.61
C ASP A 5 -0.99 -3.76 6.45
N VAL A 6 -2.08 -3.03 6.12
CA VAL A 6 -2.03 -1.92 5.15
C VAL A 6 -0.99 -0.88 5.58
N GLY A 7 -1.03 -0.43 6.84
CA GLY A 7 -0.08 0.54 7.37
C GLY A 7 1.38 0.05 7.30
N LYS A 8 1.62 -1.22 7.63
CA LYS A 8 2.95 -1.85 7.54
C LYS A 8 3.46 -1.90 6.09
N VAL A 9 2.62 -2.32 5.15
CA VAL A 9 3.00 -2.40 3.73
C VAL A 9 3.21 -1.00 3.16
N MET A 10 2.29 -0.07 3.39
CA MET A 10 2.39 1.31 2.91
C MET A 10 3.68 1.99 3.39
N GLY A 11 4.08 1.77 4.65
CA GLY A 11 5.35 2.30 5.18
C GLY A 11 6.60 1.80 4.45
N GLN A 12 6.55 0.60 3.86
CA GLN A 12 7.66 0.03 3.09
C GLN A 12 7.62 0.39 1.60
N VAL A 13 6.42 0.53 1.03
CA VAL A 13 6.21 0.73 -0.42
C VAL A 13 6.32 2.21 -0.80
N LEU A 14 5.70 3.13 -0.03
CA LEU A 14 5.68 4.56 -0.36
C LEU A 14 7.08 5.15 -0.63
N PRO A 15 8.14 4.88 0.17
CA PRO A 15 9.47 5.43 -0.10
C PRO A 15 10.08 4.94 -1.43
N LYS A 16 9.78 3.70 -1.85
CA LYS A 16 10.33 3.10 -3.08
C LYS A 16 9.78 3.73 -4.35
N PHE A 17 8.53 4.19 -4.27
CA PHE A 17 7.78 4.76 -5.40
C PHE A 17 7.58 6.27 -5.30
N LYS A 18 8.20 6.94 -4.32
CA LYS A 18 8.13 8.38 -4.13
C LYS A 18 8.56 9.11 -5.42
N GLY A 19 7.68 9.97 -5.93
CA GLY A 19 7.90 10.74 -7.17
C GLY A 19 7.78 9.93 -8.47
N ARG A 20 7.47 8.63 -8.40
CA ARG A 20 7.30 7.74 -9.56
C ARG A 20 5.86 7.27 -9.72
N ALA A 21 5.10 7.17 -8.63
CA ALA A 21 3.69 6.81 -8.65
C ALA A 21 2.90 7.58 -7.58
N ASP A 22 1.60 7.73 -7.82
CA ASP A 22 0.67 8.38 -6.92
C ASP A 22 0.35 7.50 -5.69
N GLY A 23 0.37 8.10 -4.50
CA GLY A 23 0.15 7.38 -3.24
C GLY A 23 -1.25 6.79 -3.08
N LYS A 24 -2.26 7.39 -3.71
CA LYS A 24 -3.65 6.88 -3.70
C LYS A 24 -3.77 5.61 -4.53
N ALA A 25 -3.14 5.58 -5.71
CA ALA A 25 -3.08 4.38 -6.55
C ALA A 25 -2.40 3.22 -5.82
N ILE A 26 -1.26 3.48 -5.15
CA ILE A 26 -0.56 2.47 -4.34
C ILE A 26 -1.46 1.96 -3.20
N ASN A 27 -2.15 2.86 -2.48
CA ASN A 27 -3.04 2.46 -1.39
C ASN A 27 -4.22 1.61 -1.86
N GLN A 28 -4.75 1.86 -3.06
CA GLN A 28 -5.83 1.04 -3.63
C GLN A 28 -5.33 -0.38 -3.90
N ILE A 29 -4.21 -0.53 -4.60
CA ILE A 29 -3.61 -1.83 -4.91
C ILE A 29 -3.31 -2.60 -3.62
N VAL A 30 -2.64 -1.95 -2.64
CA VAL A 30 -2.31 -2.60 -1.37
C VAL A 30 -3.56 -3.13 -0.64
N ARG A 31 -4.69 -2.42 -0.73
CA ARG A 31 -5.95 -2.88 -0.11
C ARG A 31 -6.55 -4.06 -0.85
N GLU A 32 -6.56 -4.04 -2.18
CA GLU A 32 -7.08 -5.13 -3.01
C GLU A 32 -6.27 -6.43 -2.80
N GLU A 33 -4.94 -6.33 -2.77
CA GLU A 33 -4.04 -7.47 -2.53
C GLU A 33 -4.21 -8.05 -1.11
N LEU A 34 -4.33 -7.19 -0.09
CA LEU A 34 -4.50 -7.63 1.31
C LEU A 34 -5.92 -8.08 1.66
N GLN A 35 -6.94 -7.68 0.89
CA GLN A 35 -8.30 -8.20 1.02
C GLN A 35 -8.45 -9.59 0.41
N SER A 36 -7.58 -9.94 -0.52
CA SER A 36 -7.56 -11.27 -1.16
C SER A 36 -6.84 -12.35 -0.33
N SER A 37 -6.45 -12.02 0.91
CA SER A 37 -5.62 -12.84 1.82
C SER A 37 -6.25 -13.11 3.18
#